data_AF-A0A5M3Z9I9-F1
#
_entry.id   AF-A0A5M3Z9I9-F1
#
_cell.length_a   1.000
_cell.length_b   1.000
_cell.length_c   1.000
_cell.angle_alpha   90.00
_cell.angle_beta   90.00
_cell.angle_gamma   90.00
#
_symmetry.space_group_name_H-M   'P 1'
#
loop_
_entity.id
_entity.type
_entity.pdbx_description
1 polymer ?
#
loop_
_entity_poly.entity_id
_entity_poly.type
_entity_poly.pdbx_seq_one_letter_code
_entity_poly.pdbx_strand_id
1 'polypeptide(L)'
;MRIEHNPVRSRNLGSGFAAWAPHKQGHCISVLHRDAYLIDGSSTNRSISACVRASCTSIPAHEYRGPMIALREIHHEDYVDITLADFRHLMDYLVSYRNTHIRESVPDLHHHANTTVRGVKICCYGEVKLHGSDAFVGVNVTRSNRIALGKGSISPISVCLGMPIRFWKDYDGEFTRDPAGWEENMTADSNPNVAFMMVETNPSSDSWGWASLYWNSDIGNVLAVREDGRDLSVDDVAMMCCFARHKMQRMFEDLMESGSRIEDRRRVVELITWDNMVAYWEEAGGDARDDLDDMV
;
A
#
# COMPACT_ATOMS: atom_id res chain seq x y z
N MET A 1 15.85 -4.81 18.05
CA MET A 1 14.88 -4.89 16.93
C MET A 1 13.92 -3.70 17.02
N ARG A 2 13.55 -3.04 15.91
CA ARG A 2 12.70 -1.83 15.92
C ARG A 2 11.49 -2.07 15.03
N ILE A 3 10.29 -1.98 15.58
CA ILE A 3 9.02 -2.25 14.90
C ILE A 3 8.29 -0.91 14.72
N GLU A 4 8.16 -0.43 13.50
CA GLU A 4 7.36 0.75 13.17
C GLU A 4 5.89 0.31 13.10
N HIS A 5 5.11 0.77 14.08
CA HIS A 5 3.66 0.81 13.99
C HIS A 5 3.29 2.29 13.82
N ASN A 6 3.06 2.72 12.58
CA ASN A 6 2.79 4.10 12.26
C ASN A 6 1.37 4.27 11.70
N PRO A 7 0.38 4.55 12.57
CA PRO A 7 -1.01 4.72 12.16
C PRO A 7 -1.24 5.98 11.32
N VAL A 8 -0.29 6.94 11.33
CA VAL A 8 -0.32 8.16 10.51
C VAL A 8 0.12 7.86 9.07
N ARG A 9 1.01 6.89 8.88
CA ARG A 9 1.56 6.47 7.57
C ARG A 9 0.97 5.13 7.06
N SER A 10 -0.04 4.59 7.74
CA SER A 10 -0.66 3.29 7.41
C SER A 10 0.33 2.12 7.27
N ARG A 11 1.46 2.15 8.01
CA ARG A 11 2.47 1.07 8.05
C ARG A 11 2.27 0.23 9.31
N ASN A 12 2.09 -1.08 9.15
CA ASN A 12 1.84 -2.02 10.24
C ASN A 12 3.12 -2.74 10.71
N LEU A 13 4.15 -2.92 9.86
CA LEU A 13 5.37 -3.68 10.19
C LEU A 13 6.63 -3.11 9.50
N GLY A 14 7.11 -1.91 9.87
CA GLY A 14 8.36 -1.31 9.34
C GLY A 14 9.57 -1.37 10.29
N SER A 15 10.77 -1.00 9.83
CA SER A 15 12.01 -0.90 10.64
C SER A 15 12.35 0.56 10.97
N GLY A 16 11.82 1.09 12.07
CA GLY A 16 12.17 2.42 12.62
C GLY A 16 11.71 3.62 11.81
N PHE A 17 11.92 4.83 12.34
CA PHE A 17 11.68 6.05 11.57
C PHE A 17 12.67 6.11 10.40
N ALA A 18 12.16 6.28 9.18
CA ALA A 18 12.98 6.67 8.03
C ALA A 18 13.80 7.92 8.39
N ALA A 19 15.14 7.80 8.34
CA ALA A 19 16.06 8.83 8.84
C ALA A 19 15.88 10.20 8.14
N TRP A 20 15.38 10.18 6.89
CA TRP A 20 15.24 11.34 6.00
C TRP A 20 13.78 11.85 5.85
N ALA A 21 12.79 11.30 6.58
CA ALA A 21 11.40 11.73 6.43
C ALA A 21 11.19 13.19 6.91
N PRO A 22 10.61 14.08 6.09
CA PRO A 22 10.46 15.51 6.42
C PRO A 22 9.47 15.76 7.57
N HIS A 23 8.58 14.80 7.84
CA HIS A 23 7.67 14.80 8.98
C HIS A 23 7.72 13.44 9.67
N LYS A 24 8.37 13.37 10.84
CA LYS A 24 8.38 12.18 11.70
C LYS A 24 7.14 12.13 12.59
N GLN A 25 5.96 12.18 11.98
CA GLN A 25 4.68 12.01 12.68
C GLN A 25 4.42 10.52 12.91
N GLY A 26 4.07 10.14 14.15
CA GLY A 26 3.87 8.75 14.58
C GLY A 26 4.83 8.34 15.71
N HIS A 27 4.81 7.05 16.07
CA HIS A 27 5.71 6.46 17.07
C HIS A 27 6.19 5.08 16.60
N CYS A 28 7.34 4.63 17.10
CA CYS A 28 7.80 3.26 16.89
C CYS A 28 7.65 2.43 18.18
N ILE A 29 7.56 1.12 18.06
CA ILE A 29 7.70 0.18 19.17
C ILE A 29 9.10 -0.44 19.06
N SER A 30 10.00 0.00 19.92
CA SER A 30 11.37 -0.52 19.99
C SER A 30 11.40 -1.73 20.91
N VAL A 31 11.84 -2.87 20.39
CA VAL A 31 11.97 -4.13 21.13
C VAL A 31 13.45 -4.42 21.37
N LEU A 32 13.83 -4.28 22.63
CA LEU A 32 15.15 -4.63 23.11
C LEU A 32 15.10 -6.08 23.61
N HIS A 33 15.99 -6.89 23.08
CA HIS A 33 16.25 -8.25 23.53
C HIS A 33 17.76 -8.46 23.59
N ARG A 34 18.21 -9.49 24.31
CA ARG A 34 19.62 -9.87 24.26
C ARG A 34 19.91 -10.58 22.95
N ASP A 35 20.97 -10.21 22.25
CA ASP A 35 21.31 -10.82 20.95
C ASP A 35 21.84 -12.26 21.06
N ALA A 36 22.39 -12.63 22.22
CA ALA A 36 22.99 -13.95 22.45
C ALA A 36 22.01 -14.99 23.06
N TYR A 37 20.69 -14.76 23.05
CA TYR A 37 19.72 -15.58 23.78
C TYR A 37 19.71 -17.08 23.43
N LEU A 38 20.27 -17.46 22.27
CA LEU A 38 20.42 -18.85 21.83
C LEU A 38 21.60 -19.57 22.50
N ILE A 39 22.60 -18.84 22.97
CA ILE A 39 23.87 -19.37 23.50
C ILE A 39 24.21 -18.88 24.91
N ASP A 40 23.46 -17.91 25.45
CA ASP A 40 23.71 -17.30 26.76
C ASP A 40 23.02 -18.03 27.94
N GLY A 41 22.34 -19.14 27.65
CA GLY A 41 21.60 -19.92 28.66
C GLY A 41 20.27 -19.30 29.08
N SER A 42 19.77 -18.29 28.37
CA SER A 42 18.47 -17.67 28.65
C SER A 42 17.34 -18.68 28.59
N SER A 43 16.52 -18.68 29.65
CA SER A 43 15.31 -19.50 29.72
C SER A 43 14.19 -18.92 28.83
N THR A 44 13.26 -19.79 28.42
CA THR A 44 12.07 -19.41 27.66
C THR A 44 11.28 -18.31 28.36
N ASN A 45 10.96 -17.24 27.64
CA ASN A 45 10.11 -16.19 28.14
C ASN A 45 8.65 -16.69 28.14
N ARG A 46 8.23 -17.25 29.27
CA ARG A 46 6.89 -17.85 29.44
C ARG A 46 5.77 -16.83 29.27
N SER A 47 6.01 -15.57 29.62
CA SER A 47 5.01 -14.50 29.50
C SER A 47 4.72 -14.17 28.04
N ILE A 48 5.77 -13.93 27.25
CA ILE A 48 5.65 -13.70 25.81
C ILE A 48 5.09 -14.95 25.12
N SER A 49 5.56 -16.14 25.50
CA SER A 49 5.04 -17.39 24.95
C SER A 49 3.54 -17.57 25.20
N ALA A 50 3.05 -17.18 26.37
CA ALA A 50 1.63 -17.24 26.70
C ALA A 50 0.83 -16.20 25.88
N CYS A 51 1.35 -14.99 25.72
CA CYS A 51 0.69 -13.94 24.95
C CYS A 51 0.64 -14.27 23.44
N VAL A 52 1.75 -14.74 22.87
CA VAL A 52 1.81 -15.17 21.47
C VAL A 52 0.86 -16.35 21.22
N ARG A 53 0.82 -17.36 22.11
CA ARG A 53 -0.15 -18.47 22.02
C ARG A 53 -1.60 -18.03 22.15
N ALA A 54 -1.88 -17.00 22.95
CA ALA A 54 -3.24 -16.45 23.04
C ALA A 54 -3.66 -15.71 21.76
N SER A 55 -2.69 -15.18 21.02
CA SER A 55 -2.91 -14.46 19.75
C SER A 55 -2.79 -15.34 18.50
N CYS A 56 -2.51 -16.64 18.63
CA CYS A 56 -2.30 -17.54 17.49
C CYS A 56 -2.94 -18.92 17.69
N THR A 57 -3.54 -19.47 16.61
CA THR A 57 -4.07 -20.84 16.60
C THR A 57 -3.01 -21.89 16.25
N SER A 58 -1.83 -21.47 15.80
CA SER A 58 -0.70 -22.33 15.41
C SER A 58 0.48 -22.24 16.37
N ILE A 59 1.38 -23.23 16.31
CA ILE A 59 2.62 -23.26 17.09
C ILE A 59 3.51 -22.11 16.60
N PRO A 60 3.99 -21.20 17.48
CA PRO A 60 4.86 -20.11 17.07
C PRO A 60 6.10 -20.65 16.35
N ALA A 61 6.46 -20.04 15.22
CA ALA A 61 7.64 -20.44 14.43
C ALA A 61 8.97 -20.25 15.19
N HIS A 62 8.95 -19.46 16.26
CA HIS A 62 10.13 -19.08 17.01
C HIS A 62 9.90 -19.10 18.53
N GLU A 63 10.91 -19.55 19.28
CA GLU A 63 10.90 -19.53 20.74
C GLU A 63 11.56 -18.26 21.28
N TYR A 64 10.79 -17.41 21.95
CA TYR A 64 11.29 -16.20 22.61
C TYR A 64 11.93 -16.54 23.96
N ARG A 65 13.20 -16.16 24.15
CA ARG A 65 13.96 -16.41 25.38
C ARG A 65 14.49 -15.12 25.99
N GLY A 66 14.73 -15.17 27.29
CA GLY A 66 15.32 -14.07 28.04
C GLY A 66 14.37 -12.87 28.23
N PRO A 67 14.85 -11.82 28.93
CA PRO A 67 14.10 -10.59 29.10
C PRO A 67 13.96 -9.86 27.77
N MET A 68 12.74 -9.39 27.50
CA MET A 68 12.42 -8.52 26.38
C MET A 68 11.79 -7.24 26.93
N ILE A 69 12.17 -6.10 26.37
CA ILE A 69 11.64 -4.80 26.76
C ILE A 69 11.05 -4.17 25.51
N ALA A 70 9.79 -3.75 25.59
CA ALA A 70 9.14 -2.98 24.53
C ALA A 70 8.91 -1.56 25.02
N LEU A 71 9.30 -0.59 24.19
CA LEU A 71 9.20 0.83 24.50
C LEU A 71 8.54 1.54 23.32
N ARG A 72 7.67 2.52 23.61
CA ARG A 72 7.15 3.42 22.57
C ARG A 72 8.16 4.55 22.41
N GLU A 73 8.64 4.76 21.19
CA GLU A 73 9.60 5.80 20.85
C GLU A 73 8.90 6.93 20.06
N ILE A 74 8.93 8.16 20.59
CA ILE A 74 8.18 9.31 20.05
C ILE A 74 9.14 10.40 19.53
N HIS A 75 10.13 10.00 18.72
CA HIS A 75 11.18 10.85 18.13
C HIS A 75 12.41 11.12 19.03
N HIS A 76 13.58 11.23 18.38
CA HIS A 76 14.94 11.48 18.93
C HIS A 76 15.07 11.39 20.46
N GLU A 77 15.15 10.15 20.95
CA GLU A 77 15.59 9.74 22.30
C GLU A 77 14.54 9.71 23.42
N ASP A 78 13.30 10.13 23.15
CA ASP A 78 12.23 10.01 24.15
C ASP A 78 11.50 8.66 24.03
N TYR A 79 11.51 7.92 25.15
CA TYR A 79 10.71 6.71 25.35
C TYR A 79 9.55 7.00 26.29
N VAL A 80 8.39 6.48 25.94
CA VAL A 80 7.23 6.42 26.83
C VAL A 80 6.72 4.99 26.95
N ASP A 81 5.85 4.77 27.92
CA ASP A 81 5.20 3.49 28.13
C ASP A 81 4.38 3.09 26.90
N ILE A 82 4.43 1.80 26.59
CA ILE A 82 3.57 1.20 25.58
C ILE A 82 2.11 1.27 26.04
N THR A 83 1.21 1.53 25.11
CA THR A 83 -0.24 1.39 25.32
C THR A 83 -0.67 -0.04 25.08
N LEU A 84 -1.91 -0.40 25.46
CA LEU A 84 -2.49 -1.70 25.14
C LEU A 84 -2.58 -1.96 23.62
N ALA A 85 -2.78 -0.91 22.83
CA ALA A 85 -2.75 -1.01 21.36
C ALA A 85 -1.34 -1.36 20.85
N ASP A 86 -0.30 -0.73 21.39
CA ASP A 86 1.09 -1.08 21.02
C ASP A 86 1.45 -2.50 21.45
N PHE A 87 0.99 -2.91 22.63
CA PHE A 87 1.18 -4.29 23.09
C PHE A 87 0.53 -5.29 22.13
N ARG A 88 -0.65 -4.98 21.59
CA ARG A 88 -1.30 -5.80 20.58
C ARG A 88 -0.45 -5.91 19.31
N HIS A 89 0.00 -4.79 18.75
CA HIS A 89 0.85 -4.78 17.56
C HIS A 89 2.18 -5.49 17.76
N LEU A 90 2.77 -5.36 18.96
CA LEU A 90 3.95 -6.13 19.33
C LEU A 90 3.68 -7.63 19.26
N MET A 91 2.55 -8.10 19.80
CA MET A 91 2.22 -9.53 19.74
C MET A 91 1.98 -10.00 18.31
N ASP A 92 1.29 -9.19 17.50
CA ASP A 92 1.04 -9.52 16.09
C ASP A 92 2.35 -9.58 15.28
N TYR A 93 3.30 -8.68 15.54
CA TYR A 93 4.65 -8.75 14.97
C TYR A 93 5.40 -10.00 15.43
N LEU A 94 5.38 -10.32 16.73
CA LEU A 94 6.07 -11.52 17.22
C LEU A 94 5.44 -12.79 16.60
N VAL A 95 4.12 -12.83 16.43
CA VAL A 95 3.45 -13.91 15.71
C VAL A 95 3.95 -14.06 14.26
N SER A 96 4.12 -12.95 13.54
CA SER A 96 4.57 -12.96 12.14
C SER A 96 6.09 -13.08 11.96
N TYR A 97 6.88 -12.82 13.01
CA TYR A 97 8.34 -12.79 12.96
C TYR A 97 8.93 -14.12 12.46
N ARG A 98 9.64 -14.05 11.33
CA ARG A 98 10.22 -15.20 10.59
C ARG A 98 9.20 -16.24 10.10
N ASN A 99 7.92 -15.91 10.07
CA ASN A 99 6.92 -16.76 9.45
C ASN A 99 6.69 -16.32 8.00
N THR A 100 7.30 -17.03 7.05
CA THR A 100 7.14 -16.79 5.60
C THR A 100 5.75 -17.10 5.08
N HIS A 101 4.87 -17.71 5.90
CA HIS A 101 3.49 -18.02 5.55
C HIS A 101 2.48 -17.01 6.08
N ILE A 102 2.89 -16.04 6.91
CA ILE A 102 2.01 -14.96 7.39
C ILE A 102 2.25 -13.74 6.51
N ARG A 103 1.40 -13.58 5.50
CA ARG A 103 1.34 -12.38 4.64
C ARG A 103 0.97 -11.16 5.47
N GLU A 104 1.38 -9.96 5.05
CA GLU A 104 1.07 -8.66 5.68
C GLU A 104 -0.46 -8.35 5.73
N SER A 105 -1.27 -9.25 5.18
CA SER A 105 -2.72 -9.29 5.25
C SER A 105 -3.21 -10.18 6.40
N VAL A 106 -3.12 -9.70 7.64
CA VAL A 106 -4.08 -10.15 8.66
C VAL A 106 -5.24 -9.14 8.64
N PRO A 107 -6.43 -9.51 8.11
CA PRO A 107 -7.60 -8.69 8.31
C PRO A 107 -7.84 -8.62 9.81
N ASP A 108 -7.86 -7.41 10.36
CA ASP A 108 -8.24 -7.16 11.73
C ASP A 108 -9.73 -7.55 11.89
N LEU A 109 -9.99 -8.83 12.16
CA LEU A 109 -11.33 -9.44 12.14
C LEU A 109 -12.19 -9.01 13.34
N HIS A 110 -11.64 -8.24 14.29
CA HIS A 110 -12.32 -7.90 15.54
C HIS A 110 -12.03 -6.48 16.02
N HIS A 111 -12.50 -5.48 15.27
CA HIS A 111 -13.21 -4.29 15.78
C HIS A 111 -13.39 -3.27 14.65
N HIS A 112 -14.46 -3.43 13.86
CA HIS A 112 -14.94 -2.30 13.06
C HIS A 112 -15.46 -1.22 14.01
N ALA A 113 -14.63 -0.22 14.29
CA ALA A 113 -15.16 1.09 14.66
C ALA A 113 -16.05 1.55 13.49
N ASN A 114 -17.26 2.06 13.77
CA ASN A 114 -18.24 2.54 12.77
C ASN A 114 -17.72 3.65 11.82
N THR A 115 -16.44 4.01 11.91
CA THR A 115 -15.77 5.11 11.20
C THR A 115 -14.57 4.65 10.36
N THR A 116 -14.35 3.34 10.22
CA THR A 116 -13.23 2.76 9.46
C THR A 116 -13.76 2.05 8.22
N VAL A 117 -13.13 2.32 7.07
CA VAL A 117 -13.46 1.72 5.77
C VAL A 117 -12.25 0.96 5.24
N ARG A 118 -12.48 -0.06 4.41
CA ARG A 118 -11.37 -0.70 3.68
C ARG A 118 -11.02 0.10 2.43
N GLY A 119 -9.73 0.45 2.33
CA GLY A 119 -9.09 1.03 1.16
C GLY A 119 -8.00 0.11 0.63
N VAL A 120 -7.26 0.60 -0.36
CA VAL A 120 -6.15 -0.13 -0.98
C VAL A 120 -4.93 0.79 -1.04
N LYS A 121 -3.77 0.31 -0.58
CA LYS A 121 -2.47 0.90 -0.88
C LYS A 121 -2.01 0.31 -2.22
N ILE A 122 -1.78 1.18 -3.19
CA ILE A 122 -1.19 0.84 -4.49
C ILE A 122 0.30 1.14 -4.37
N CYS A 123 1.11 0.09 -4.31
CA CYS A 123 2.54 0.19 -4.05
C CYS A 123 3.27 0.73 -5.29
N CYS A 124 4.25 1.62 -5.07
CA CYS A 124 5.14 2.04 -6.15
C CYS A 124 6.18 0.97 -6.47
N TYR A 125 6.87 1.18 -7.58
CA TYR A 125 7.85 0.24 -8.10
C TYR A 125 8.98 -0.07 -7.11
N GLY A 126 9.48 0.95 -6.41
CA GLY A 126 10.47 0.82 -5.34
C GLY A 126 9.99 -0.01 -4.15
N GLU A 127 8.74 0.17 -3.72
CA GLU A 127 8.14 -0.60 -2.63
C GLU A 127 8.05 -2.08 -2.99
N VAL A 128 7.60 -2.40 -4.22
CA VAL A 128 7.51 -3.78 -4.70
C VAL A 128 8.89 -4.42 -4.80
N LYS A 129 9.85 -3.76 -5.47
CA LYS A 129 11.18 -4.33 -5.73
C LYS A 129 12.07 -4.42 -4.49
N LEU A 130 12.08 -3.40 -3.63
CA LEU A 130 12.98 -3.38 -2.46
C LEU A 130 12.43 -4.17 -1.28
N HIS A 131 11.09 -4.14 -1.08
CA HIS A 131 10.46 -4.74 0.10
C HIS A 131 9.68 -6.02 -0.22
N GLY A 132 9.53 -6.40 -1.49
CA GLY A 132 8.77 -7.58 -1.89
C GLY A 132 7.27 -7.46 -1.59
N SER A 133 6.75 -6.23 -1.51
CA SER A 133 5.35 -5.96 -1.23
C SER A 133 4.47 -6.34 -2.42
N ASP A 134 3.25 -6.82 -2.15
CA ASP A 134 2.23 -6.95 -3.20
C ASP A 134 1.93 -5.57 -3.80
N ALA A 135 1.66 -5.51 -5.11
CA ALA A 135 1.34 -4.27 -5.80
C ALA A 135 0.07 -3.58 -5.25
N PHE A 136 -0.85 -4.36 -4.69
CA PHE A 136 -2.11 -3.89 -4.12
C PHE A 136 -2.32 -4.50 -2.73
N VAL A 137 -2.34 -3.67 -1.70
CA VAL A 137 -2.47 -4.09 -0.31
C VAL A 137 -3.74 -3.51 0.30
N GLY A 138 -4.60 -4.36 0.86
CA GLY A 138 -5.80 -3.91 1.58
C GLY A 138 -5.43 -3.20 2.88
N VAL A 139 -5.99 -2.03 3.14
CA VAL A 139 -5.67 -1.21 4.31
C VAL A 139 -6.93 -0.63 4.97
N ASN A 140 -6.89 -0.48 6.29
CA ASN A 140 -7.97 0.14 7.05
C ASN A 140 -7.76 1.65 7.12
N VAL A 141 -8.71 2.42 6.60
CA VAL A 141 -8.64 3.88 6.59
C VAL A 141 -9.68 4.45 7.55
N THR A 142 -9.19 5.06 8.62
CA THR A 142 -10.06 5.74 9.60
C THR A 142 -10.50 7.11 9.10
N ARG A 143 -11.59 7.64 9.68
CA ARG A 143 -12.00 9.04 9.44
C ARG A 143 -10.86 10.04 9.75
N SER A 144 -10.09 9.81 10.81
CA SER A 144 -8.96 10.66 11.16
C SER A 144 -7.86 10.63 10.10
N ASN A 145 -7.56 9.45 9.56
CA ASN A 145 -6.59 9.29 8.46
C ASN A 145 -7.06 10.07 7.22
N ARG A 146 -8.34 9.97 6.86
CA ARG A 146 -8.91 10.73 5.73
C ARG A 146 -8.80 12.24 5.90
N ILE A 147 -9.01 12.76 7.11
CA ILE A 147 -8.88 14.19 7.39
C ILE A 147 -7.41 14.63 7.26
N ALA A 148 -6.48 13.84 7.79
CA ALA A 148 -5.05 14.14 7.73
C ALA A 148 -4.49 14.15 6.29
N LEU A 149 -5.01 13.26 5.43
CA LEU A 149 -4.63 13.18 4.02
C LEU A 149 -5.17 14.35 3.18
N GLY A 150 -6.14 15.12 3.70
CA GLY A 150 -6.72 16.26 3.00
C GLY A 150 -7.60 15.85 1.80
N LYS A 151 -7.63 16.71 0.77
CA LYS A 151 -8.65 16.60 -0.30
C LYS A 151 -8.48 15.38 -1.21
N GLY A 152 -7.25 14.99 -1.55
CA GLY A 152 -7.00 13.95 -2.56
C GLY A 152 -7.53 14.31 -3.95
N SER A 153 -7.40 13.37 -4.90
CA SER A 153 -7.94 13.50 -6.28
C SER A 153 -8.82 12.31 -6.63
N ILE A 154 -9.91 12.53 -7.36
CA ILE A 154 -10.74 11.44 -7.87
C ILE A 154 -10.18 10.99 -9.23
N SER A 155 -10.04 9.68 -9.44
CA SER A 155 -9.61 9.11 -10.72
C SER A 155 -10.67 9.29 -11.81
N PRO A 156 -10.35 9.94 -12.95
CA PRO A 156 -11.28 10.09 -14.06
C PRO A 156 -11.72 8.73 -14.66
N ILE A 157 -10.81 7.77 -14.78
CA ILE A 157 -11.13 6.41 -15.23
C ILE A 157 -12.15 5.75 -14.30
N SER A 158 -11.94 5.84 -12.97
CA SER A 158 -12.86 5.26 -11.98
C SER A 158 -14.27 5.87 -12.05
N VAL A 159 -14.36 7.16 -12.41
CA VAL A 159 -15.65 7.84 -12.63
C VAL A 159 -16.35 7.28 -13.85
N CYS A 160 -15.65 7.05 -14.96
CA CYS A 160 -16.20 6.41 -16.15
C CYS A 160 -16.74 5.00 -15.85
N LEU A 161 -16.04 4.25 -15.00
CA LEU A 161 -16.45 2.91 -14.53
C LEU A 161 -17.64 2.93 -13.54
N GLY A 162 -18.12 4.11 -13.14
CA GLY A 162 -19.25 4.24 -12.20
C GLY A 162 -18.90 3.93 -10.73
N MET A 163 -17.62 3.75 -10.41
CA MET A 163 -17.13 3.62 -9.03
C MET A 163 -16.03 4.63 -8.77
N PRO A 164 -16.36 5.90 -8.43
CA PRO A 164 -15.35 6.92 -8.16
C PRO A 164 -14.43 6.53 -6.99
N ILE A 165 -13.13 6.49 -7.26
CA ILE A 165 -12.09 6.23 -6.29
C ILE A 165 -11.26 7.49 -6.09
N ARG A 166 -11.05 7.84 -4.82
CA ARG A 166 -10.21 8.95 -4.40
C ARG A 166 -8.82 8.43 -4.04
N PHE A 167 -7.81 9.10 -4.59
CA PHE A 167 -6.39 8.82 -4.39
C PHE A 167 -5.69 9.93 -3.60
N TRP A 168 -4.75 9.51 -2.77
CA TRP A 168 -3.76 10.37 -2.12
C TRP A 168 -2.39 9.75 -2.31
N LYS A 169 -1.40 10.56 -2.69
CA LYS A 169 0.00 10.13 -2.59
C LYS A 169 0.33 9.89 -1.12
N ASP A 170 0.73 8.67 -0.82
CA ASP A 170 1.29 8.28 0.46
C ASP A 170 2.79 8.57 0.39
N TYR A 171 3.17 9.76 0.85
CA TYR A 171 4.55 10.22 0.82
C TYR A 171 5.42 9.36 1.76
N ASP A 172 5.96 8.29 1.20
CA ASP A 172 7.17 7.65 1.71
C ASP A 172 8.37 8.26 1.00
N GLY A 173 9.16 9.07 1.70
CA GLY A 173 10.35 9.66 1.09
C GLY A 173 11.42 8.63 0.73
N GLU A 174 11.19 7.33 1.00
CA GLU A 174 12.14 6.24 0.77
C GLU A 174 12.39 6.07 -0.70
N PHE A 175 11.33 6.32 -1.48
CA PHE A 175 11.34 6.17 -2.91
C PHE A 175 11.38 7.50 -3.64
N THR A 176 11.41 8.66 -2.94
CA THR A 176 11.56 9.97 -3.60
C THR A 176 12.86 10.13 -4.39
N ARG A 177 13.82 9.24 -4.20
CA ARG A 177 15.01 9.11 -5.03
C ARG A 177 15.31 7.64 -5.23
N ASP A 178 15.92 7.34 -6.36
CA ASP A 178 16.41 5.99 -6.62
C ASP A 178 17.47 5.60 -5.59
N PRO A 179 17.35 4.39 -4.98
CA PRO A 179 18.36 3.85 -4.10
C PRO A 179 19.73 3.73 -4.77
N ALA A 180 20.79 3.67 -3.98
CA ALA A 180 22.13 3.42 -4.51
C ALA A 180 22.19 2.02 -5.16
N GLY A 181 22.63 1.96 -6.42
CA GLY A 181 22.69 0.71 -7.19
C GLY A 181 21.37 0.32 -7.86
N TRP A 182 20.42 1.25 -7.98
CA TRP A 182 19.17 1.05 -8.73
C TRP A 182 19.45 0.97 -10.24
N GLU A 183 19.42 -0.24 -10.78
CA GLU A 183 19.65 -0.55 -12.20
C GLU A 183 18.36 -0.99 -12.91
N GLU A 184 17.27 -0.27 -12.64
CA GLU A 184 15.95 -0.58 -13.16
C GLU A 184 15.52 0.36 -14.29
N ASN A 185 14.50 -0.06 -15.05
CA ASN A 185 13.93 0.71 -16.16
C ASN A 185 12.98 1.84 -15.73
N MET A 186 12.60 1.89 -14.44
CA MET A 186 11.71 2.88 -13.85
C MET A 186 12.30 3.43 -12.56
N THR A 187 11.94 4.66 -12.20
CA THR A 187 12.34 5.23 -10.91
C THR A 187 11.63 4.55 -9.75
N ALA A 188 12.20 4.59 -8.55
CA ALA A 188 11.63 3.93 -7.38
C ALA A 188 10.23 4.47 -6.98
N ASP A 189 9.96 5.74 -7.22
CA ASP A 189 8.64 6.35 -6.98
C ASP A 189 7.62 6.08 -8.10
N SER A 190 8.03 5.47 -9.21
CA SER A 190 7.14 5.22 -10.35
C SER A 190 5.96 4.36 -9.93
N ASN A 191 4.76 4.78 -10.31
CA ASN A 191 3.53 4.04 -10.06
C ASN A 191 2.61 4.11 -11.29
N PRO A 192 2.93 3.35 -12.35
CA PRO A 192 2.18 3.41 -13.61
C PRO A 192 0.72 3.02 -13.42
N ASN A 193 0.42 2.11 -12.49
CA ASN A 193 -0.95 1.72 -12.15
C ASN A 193 -1.81 2.92 -11.75
N VAL A 194 -1.24 3.88 -11.01
CA VAL A 194 -1.96 5.11 -10.62
C VAL A 194 -1.90 6.16 -11.71
N ALA A 195 -0.76 6.33 -12.38
CA ALA A 195 -0.62 7.31 -13.46
C ALA A 195 -1.71 7.14 -14.52
N PHE A 196 -1.94 5.91 -14.99
CA PHE A 196 -2.96 5.63 -16.00
C PHE A 196 -4.40 5.74 -15.49
N MET A 197 -4.63 5.49 -14.19
CA MET A 197 -5.93 5.76 -13.58
C MET A 197 -6.25 7.26 -13.51
N MET A 198 -5.24 8.13 -13.55
CA MET A 198 -5.36 9.58 -13.41
C MET A 198 -5.30 10.34 -14.75
N VAL A 199 -5.37 9.64 -15.87
CA VAL A 199 -5.43 10.23 -17.21
C VAL A 199 -6.73 11.02 -17.41
N GLU A 200 -6.63 12.16 -18.08
CA GLU A 200 -7.77 12.99 -18.48
C GLU A 200 -8.66 12.30 -19.51
N THR A 201 -9.91 12.08 -19.13
CA THR A 201 -10.94 11.39 -19.92
C THR A 201 -11.97 12.34 -20.53
N ASN A 202 -11.87 13.66 -20.34
CA ASN A 202 -12.76 14.61 -21.00
C ASN A 202 -12.35 14.78 -22.48
N PRO A 203 -13.19 14.37 -23.45
CA PRO A 203 -12.86 14.44 -24.88
C PRO A 203 -12.50 15.84 -25.39
N SER A 204 -13.06 16.87 -24.75
CA SER A 204 -12.85 18.27 -25.11
C SER A 204 -11.64 18.91 -24.41
N SER A 205 -10.94 18.19 -23.55
CA SER A 205 -9.76 18.71 -22.84
C SER A 205 -8.53 18.69 -23.74
N ASP A 206 -7.74 19.75 -23.67
CA ASP A 206 -6.42 19.82 -24.32
C ASP A 206 -5.41 18.87 -23.67
N SER A 207 -5.66 18.46 -22.42
CA SER A 207 -4.85 17.49 -21.69
C SER A 207 -5.32 16.04 -21.88
N TRP A 208 -6.25 15.77 -22.80
CA TRP A 208 -6.73 14.42 -23.11
C TRP A 208 -5.60 13.40 -23.23
N GLY A 209 -5.77 12.24 -22.59
CA GLY A 209 -4.78 11.15 -22.66
C GLY A 209 -3.56 11.35 -21.76
N TRP A 210 -3.43 12.49 -21.10
CA TRP A 210 -2.37 12.76 -20.13
C TRP A 210 -2.89 12.75 -18.70
N ALA A 211 -2.11 12.16 -17.80
CA ALA A 211 -2.25 12.47 -16.38
C ALA A 211 -1.75 13.90 -16.13
N SER A 212 -2.33 14.59 -15.15
CA SER A 212 -1.80 15.89 -14.74
C SER A 212 -0.35 15.76 -14.27
N LEU A 213 0.45 16.83 -14.35
CA LEU A 213 1.85 16.80 -13.88
C LEU A 213 1.97 16.25 -12.46
N TYR A 214 1.02 16.59 -11.57
CA TYR A 214 0.98 16.08 -10.21
C TYR A 214 0.84 14.54 -10.15
N TRP A 215 0.08 13.92 -11.04
CA TRP A 215 -0.11 12.47 -11.10
C TRP A 215 0.81 11.77 -12.12
N ASN A 216 1.76 12.50 -12.71
CA ASN A 216 2.70 11.99 -13.70
C ASN A 216 4.18 12.05 -13.23
N SER A 217 4.44 12.56 -12.02
CA SER A 217 5.77 12.57 -11.40
C SER A 217 5.66 12.35 -9.90
N ASP A 218 6.74 11.88 -9.27
CA ASP A 218 6.88 11.80 -7.81
C ASP A 218 5.69 11.08 -7.16
N ILE A 219 5.21 9.98 -7.75
CA ILE A 219 3.91 9.40 -7.38
C ILE A 219 4.02 8.68 -6.05
N GLY A 220 5.01 7.78 -5.94
CA GLY A 220 5.20 6.94 -4.77
C GLY A 220 4.01 6.00 -4.52
N ASN A 221 3.93 5.53 -3.28
CA ASN A 221 2.78 4.75 -2.83
C ASN A 221 1.52 5.62 -2.88
N VAL A 222 0.37 4.99 -3.11
CA VAL A 222 -0.90 5.73 -3.19
C VAL A 222 -1.96 5.03 -2.37
N LEU A 223 -2.65 5.80 -1.53
CA LEU A 223 -3.84 5.32 -0.83
C LEU A 223 -5.07 5.57 -1.68
N ALA A 224 -5.90 4.54 -1.83
CA ALA A 224 -7.14 4.54 -2.57
C ALA A 224 -8.33 4.20 -1.66
N VAL A 225 -9.40 4.99 -1.74
CA VAL A 225 -10.69 4.66 -1.11
C VAL A 225 -11.84 5.02 -2.03
N ARG A 226 -12.97 4.31 -1.90
CA ARG A 226 -14.19 4.70 -2.60
C ARG A 226 -14.74 6.01 -2.05
N GLU A 227 -15.20 6.85 -2.97
CA GLU A 227 -15.78 8.15 -2.63
C GLU A 227 -17.09 8.01 -1.84
N ASP A 228 -17.88 6.97 -2.13
CA ASP A 228 -19.15 6.69 -1.45
C ASP A 228 -18.98 6.16 -0.01
N GLY A 229 -17.74 5.99 0.45
CA GLY A 229 -17.42 5.52 1.80
C GLY A 229 -17.65 4.02 2.02
N ARG A 230 -17.92 3.24 0.96
CA ARG A 230 -17.95 1.78 1.04
C ARG A 230 -16.55 1.18 0.98
N ASP A 231 -16.45 -0.09 1.33
CA ASP A 231 -15.22 -0.86 1.22
C ASP A 231 -14.78 -0.98 -0.25
N LEU A 232 -13.49 -0.78 -0.48
CA LEU A 232 -12.83 -0.97 -1.76
C LEU A 232 -12.16 -2.35 -1.79
N SER A 233 -12.49 -3.16 -2.80
CA SER A 233 -11.86 -4.47 -3.01
C SER A 233 -10.46 -4.29 -3.63
N VAL A 234 -9.51 -5.11 -3.18
CA VAL A 234 -8.17 -5.20 -3.78
C VAL A 234 -8.26 -5.68 -5.24
N ASP A 235 -9.07 -6.71 -5.49
CA ASP A 235 -9.22 -7.28 -6.83
C ASP A 235 -9.85 -6.29 -7.82
N ASP A 236 -10.83 -5.49 -7.37
CA ASP A 236 -11.45 -4.47 -8.23
C ASP A 236 -10.41 -3.40 -8.64
N VAL A 237 -9.58 -2.94 -7.70
CA VAL A 237 -8.54 -1.94 -7.98
C VAL A 237 -7.48 -2.52 -8.91
N ALA A 238 -7.05 -3.76 -8.69
CA ALA A 238 -6.09 -4.43 -9.56
C ALA A 238 -6.61 -4.54 -11.00
N MET A 239 -7.88 -4.94 -11.16
CA MET A 239 -8.53 -5.06 -12.46
C MET A 239 -8.66 -3.70 -13.16
N MET A 240 -9.05 -2.65 -12.43
CA MET A 240 -9.11 -1.28 -12.95
C MET A 240 -7.75 -0.79 -13.44
N CYS A 241 -6.71 -0.92 -12.62
CA CYS A 241 -5.37 -0.49 -12.95
C CYS A 241 -4.82 -1.26 -14.16
N CYS A 242 -5.05 -2.58 -14.22
CA CYS A 242 -4.66 -3.41 -15.36
C CYS A 242 -5.35 -2.94 -16.65
N PHE A 243 -6.67 -2.75 -16.61
CA PHE A 243 -7.42 -2.27 -17.76
C PHE A 243 -7.00 -0.87 -18.22
N ALA A 244 -6.80 0.06 -17.27
CA ALA A 244 -6.33 1.41 -17.56
C ALA A 244 -4.95 1.41 -18.23
N ARG A 245 -4.00 0.65 -17.66
CA ARG A 245 -2.62 0.59 -18.12
C ARG A 245 -2.47 -0.19 -19.42
N HIS A 246 -3.08 -1.35 -19.57
CA HIS A 246 -2.74 -2.25 -20.68
C HIS A 246 -3.71 -2.16 -21.87
N LYS A 247 -4.98 -1.79 -21.63
CA LYS A 247 -5.97 -1.62 -22.69
C LYS A 247 -6.20 -0.16 -23.04
N MET A 248 -6.49 0.68 -22.05
CA MET A 248 -6.86 2.07 -22.31
C MET A 248 -5.66 2.92 -22.75
N GLN A 249 -4.47 2.74 -22.15
CA GLN A 249 -3.26 3.48 -22.54
C GLN A 249 -3.04 3.48 -24.05
N ARG A 250 -3.06 2.30 -24.69
CA ARG A 250 -2.86 2.16 -26.14
C ARG A 250 -3.88 2.96 -26.95
N MET A 251 -5.14 2.93 -26.53
CA MET A 251 -6.21 3.67 -27.20
C MET A 251 -6.06 5.19 -27.05
N PHE A 252 -5.57 5.65 -25.90
CA PHE A 252 -5.24 7.06 -25.70
C PHE A 252 -4.06 7.47 -26.59
N GLU A 253 -2.98 6.69 -26.61
CA GLU A 253 -1.76 6.94 -27.39
C GLU A 253 -2.05 7.01 -28.90
N ASP A 254 -2.78 6.03 -29.45
CA ASP A 254 -3.16 6.01 -30.87
C ASP A 254 -3.87 7.31 -31.30
N LEU A 255 -4.79 7.79 -30.46
CA LEU A 255 -5.55 9.02 -30.73
C LEU A 255 -4.75 10.30 -30.52
N MET A 256 -3.71 10.27 -29.69
CA MET A 256 -2.78 11.39 -29.53
C MET A 256 -1.87 11.53 -30.74
N GLU A 257 -1.35 10.42 -31.27
CA GLU A 257 -0.48 10.41 -32.44
C GLU A 257 -1.21 10.76 -33.74
N SER A 258 -2.47 10.33 -33.89
CA SER A 258 -3.22 10.48 -35.13
C SER A 258 -3.92 11.83 -35.31
N GLY A 259 -3.90 12.72 -34.31
CA GLY A 259 -4.66 13.98 -34.33
C GLY A 259 -6.18 13.76 -34.31
N SER A 260 -6.66 13.05 -33.28
CA SER A 260 -8.07 12.63 -33.11
C SER A 260 -9.09 13.76 -33.00
N ARG A 261 -10.33 13.50 -33.49
CA ARG A 261 -11.49 14.39 -33.29
C ARG A 261 -12.16 14.12 -31.94
N ILE A 262 -12.98 15.05 -31.48
CA ILE A 262 -13.74 14.91 -30.22
C ILE A 262 -14.62 13.65 -30.24
N GLU A 263 -15.17 13.29 -31.40
CA GLU A 263 -15.99 12.08 -31.57
C GLU A 263 -15.18 10.79 -31.36
N ASP A 264 -13.93 10.74 -31.81
CA ASP A 264 -13.06 9.57 -31.63
C ASP A 264 -12.69 9.39 -30.16
N ARG A 265 -12.35 10.50 -29.49
CA ARG A 265 -12.10 10.53 -28.04
C ARG A 265 -13.32 10.08 -27.24
N ARG A 266 -14.52 10.53 -27.61
CA ARG A 266 -15.77 10.10 -26.95
C ARG A 266 -15.99 8.60 -27.06
N ARG A 267 -15.72 7.99 -28.23
CA ARG A 267 -15.82 6.53 -28.40
C ARG A 267 -14.88 5.76 -27.48
N VAL A 268 -13.67 6.28 -27.23
CA VAL A 268 -12.73 5.67 -26.27
C VAL A 268 -13.31 5.73 -24.85
N VAL A 269 -13.88 6.86 -24.44
CA VAL A 269 -14.53 6.98 -23.11
C VAL A 269 -15.71 6.01 -22.97
N GLU A 270 -16.53 5.87 -24.01
CA GLU A 270 -17.67 4.93 -24.03
C GLU A 270 -17.25 3.46 -23.87
N LEU A 271 -15.98 3.13 -24.14
CA LEU A 271 -15.44 1.78 -23.91
C LEU A 271 -14.99 1.54 -22.47
N ILE A 272 -14.86 2.58 -21.65
CA ILE A 272 -14.49 2.47 -20.23
C ILE A 272 -15.73 2.06 -19.43
N THR A 273 -16.04 0.77 -19.50
CA THR A 273 -17.19 0.14 -18.82
C THR A 273 -16.73 -1.06 -18.01
N TRP A 274 -17.51 -1.42 -17.00
CA TRP A 274 -17.24 -2.61 -16.18
C TRP A 274 -17.20 -3.87 -17.03
N ASP A 275 -18.14 -4.04 -17.96
CA ASP A 275 -18.23 -5.21 -18.82
C ASP A 275 -16.98 -5.36 -19.71
N ASN A 276 -16.50 -4.27 -20.33
CA ASN A 276 -15.30 -4.30 -21.16
C ASN A 276 -14.01 -4.52 -20.34
N MET A 277 -14.00 -4.07 -19.09
CA MET A 277 -12.91 -4.29 -18.14
C MET A 277 -12.85 -5.76 -17.72
N VAL A 278 -13.98 -6.34 -17.30
CA VAL A 278 -14.08 -7.75 -16.93
C VAL A 278 -13.76 -8.65 -18.11
N ALA A 279 -14.32 -8.37 -19.30
CA ALA A 279 -14.01 -9.14 -20.50
C ALA A 279 -12.50 -9.12 -20.83
N TYR A 280 -11.86 -7.96 -20.71
CA TYR A 280 -10.41 -7.86 -20.90
C TYR A 280 -9.62 -8.65 -19.87
N TRP A 281 -10.03 -8.59 -18.60
CA TRP A 281 -9.39 -9.33 -17.51
C TRP A 281 -9.51 -10.84 -17.69
N GLU A 282 -10.64 -11.33 -18.20
CA GLU A 282 -10.85 -12.74 -18.52
C GLU A 282 -10.06 -13.17 -19.77
N GLU A 283 -10.04 -12.34 -20.83
CA GLU A 283 -9.32 -12.59 -22.09
C GLU A 283 -7.80 -12.59 -21.92
N ALA A 284 -7.27 -11.71 -21.07
CA ALA A 284 -5.85 -11.68 -20.73
C ALA A 284 -5.40 -12.96 -20.01
N GLY A 285 -6.34 -13.86 -19.65
CA GLY A 285 -6.11 -14.95 -18.75
C GLY A 285 -5.85 -14.41 -17.34
N GLY A 286 -6.02 -15.24 -16.32
CA GLY A 286 -5.47 -14.91 -15.01
C GLY A 286 -3.95 -14.61 -15.02
N ASP A 287 -3.26 -14.74 -16.17
CA ASP A 287 -1.87 -14.39 -16.48
C ASP A 287 -1.52 -12.91 -16.25
N ALA A 288 -2.46 -12.00 -16.03
CA ALA A 288 -2.11 -10.71 -15.41
C ALA A 288 -1.52 -10.89 -13.99
N ARG A 289 -1.70 -12.05 -13.35
CA ARG A 289 -1.00 -12.47 -12.12
C ARG A 289 0.44 -12.93 -12.38
N ASP A 290 0.76 -13.37 -13.59
CA ASP A 290 2.10 -13.80 -13.99
C ASP A 290 2.87 -12.65 -14.69
N ASP A 291 2.18 -11.69 -15.32
CA ASP A 291 2.77 -10.39 -15.74
C ASP A 291 3.00 -9.43 -14.55
N LEU A 292 2.38 -9.74 -13.40
CA LEU A 292 2.77 -9.21 -12.08
C LEU A 292 4.10 -9.85 -11.60
N ASP A 293 4.43 -11.07 -12.04
CA ASP A 293 5.71 -11.75 -11.82
C ASP A 293 6.78 -11.38 -12.87
N ASP A 294 6.41 -10.86 -14.05
CA ASP A 294 7.36 -10.16 -14.95
C ASP A 294 7.79 -8.77 -14.41
N MET A 295 7.40 -8.45 -13.16
CA MET A 295 8.10 -7.50 -12.30
C MET A 295 9.28 -8.14 -11.54
N VAL A 296 9.89 -9.22 -12.05
CA VAL A 296 11.19 -9.78 -11.59
C VAL A 296 12.33 -9.29 -12.47
#